data_AF-A0A522Z1C8-F1
#
_entry.id   AF-A0A522Z1C8-F1
#
_cell.length_a   1.000
_cell.length_b   1.000
_cell.length_c   1.000
_cell.angle_alpha   90.00
_cell.angle_beta   90.00
_cell.angle_gamma   90.00
#
_symmetry.space_group_name_H-M   'P 1'
#
loop_
_entity.id
_entity.type
_entity.pdbx_description
1 polymer ?
#
loop_
_entity_poly.entity_id
_entity_poly.type
_entity_poly.pdbx_seq_one_letter_code
_entity_poly.pdbx_strand_id
1 'polypeptide(L)' 'IYRAAGKPTNSSVMELANMVKEIGREPIQRNTFFKTLRTF' A
#
# COMPACT_ATOMS: atom_id res chain seq x y z
N ILE A 1 -1.68 8.44 -2.20
CA ILE A 1 -1.08 9.54 -1.41
C ILE A 1 0.22 10.02 -2.07
N TYR A 2 1.24 9.17 -2.25
CA TYR A 2 2.50 9.56 -2.89
C TYR A 2 2.38 10.05 -4.35
N ARG A 3 1.65 9.33 -5.23
CA ARG A 3 1.42 9.77 -6.62
C ARG A 3 0.56 11.04 -6.73
N ALA A 4 -0.44 11.18 -5.85
CA ALA A 4 -1.32 12.35 -5.81
C ALA A 4 -0.62 13.63 -5.30
N ALA A 5 0.50 13.47 -4.58
CA ALA A 5 1.33 14.57 -4.07
C ALA A 5 2.48 14.97 -5.01
N GLY A 6 2.49 14.47 -6.26
CA GLY A 6 3.51 14.83 -7.26
C GLY A 6 4.93 14.31 -6.96
N LYS A 7 5.09 13.42 -5.98
CA LYS A 7 6.38 12.81 -5.64
C LYS A 7 6.59 11.55 -6.51
N PRO A 8 7.76 11.39 -7.17
CA PRO A 8 8.06 10.15 -7.89
C PRO A 8 7.98 9.00 -6.90
N THR A 9 6.99 8.12 -7.10
CA THR A 9 6.81 6.95 -6.26
C THR A 9 7.72 5.87 -6.85
N ASN A 10 9.01 5.92 -6.53
CA ASN A 10 9.94 4.84 -6.89
C ASN A 10 9.65 3.54 -6.13
N SER A 11 8.82 3.60 -5.08
CA SER A 11 8.45 2.43 -4.32
C SER A 11 7.37 1.63 -5.00
N SER A 12 7.67 0.35 -5.26
CA SER A 12 6.71 -0.62 -5.75
C SER A 12 5.60 -0.89 -4.71
N VAL A 13 4.45 -1.42 -5.16
CA VAL A 13 3.37 -1.88 -4.25
C VAL A 13 3.90 -2.95 -3.27
N MET A 14 4.88 -3.76 -3.71
CA MET A 14 5.50 -4.80 -2.88
C MET A 14 6.39 -4.22 -1.78
N GLU A 15 7.18 -3.17 -2.06
CA GLU A 15 7.94 -2.49 -1.02
C GLU A 15 7.04 -1.92 0.07
N LEU A 16 5.90 -1.31 -0.33
CA LEU A 16 4.93 -0.82 0.65
C LEU A 16 4.34 -1.96 1.48
N ALA A 17 4.00 -3.09 0.85
CA ALA A 17 3.51 -4.26 1.57
C ALA A 17 4.53 -4.79 2.58
N ASN A 18 5.81 -4.84 2.20
CA ASN A 18 6.90 -5.29 3.08
C ASN A 18 7.08 -4.35 4.27
N MET A 19 7.10 -3.02 4.06
CA MET A 19 7.18 -2.04 5.16
C MET A 19 6.01 -2.17 6.14
N VAL A 20 4.81 -2.45 5.64
CA VAL A 20 3.62 -2.65 6.49
C VAL A 20 3.77 -3.92 7.34
N LYS A 21 4.34 -5.00 6.79
CA LYS A 21 4.64 -6.22 7.54
C LYS A 21 5.72 -5.98 8.60
N GLU A 22 6.75 -5.19 8.31
CA GLU A 22 7.83 -4.86 9.24
C GLU A 22 7.32 -4.16 10.51
N ILE A 23 6.29 -3.32 10.40
CA ILE A 23 5.64 -2.68 11.56
C ILE A 23 4.56 -3.56 12.21
N GLY A 24 4.49 -4.85 11.86
CA GLY A 24 3.56 -5.83 12.44
C GLY A 24 2.10 -5.65 12.02
N ARG A 25 1.85 -5.10 10.83
CA ARG A 25 0.50 -4.86 10.29
C ARG A 25 0.26 -5.69 9.04
N GLU A 26 -1.02 -5.92 8.75
CA GLU A 26 -1.47 -6.66 7.57
C GLU A 26 -1.67 -5.73 6.36
N PRO A 27 -0.85 -5.84 5.30
CA PRO A 27 -1.04 -5.05 4.08
C PRO A 27 -2.25 -5.54 3.27
N ILE A 28 -3.23 -4.66 3.09
CA ILE A 28 -4.47 -4.96 2.36
C ILE A 28 -4.76 -3.86 1.35
N GLN A 29 -4.86 -4.23 0.08
CA GLN A 29 -5.40 -3.36 -0.97
C GLN A 29 -6.90 -3.26 -0.83
N ARG A 30 -7.42 -2.03 -0.82
CA ARG A 30 -8.85 -1.75 -0.72
C ARG A 30 -9.34 -0.87 -1.86
N ASN A 31 -10.62 -0.95 -2.17
CA ASN A 31 -11.29 0.00 -3.06
C ASN A 31 -11.72 1.28 -2.31
N THR A 32 -12.37 2.20 -3.02
CA THR A 32 -12.89 3.46 -2.46
C THR A 32 -13.95 3.29 -1.37
N PHE A 33 -14.62 2.13 -1.33
CA PHE A 33 -15.58 1.74 -0.30
C PHE A 33 -14.93 0.91 0.82
N PHE A 34 -13.59 0.92 0.92
CA PHE A 34 -12.80 0.16 1.88
C PHE A 34 -12.99 -1.37 1.84
N LYS A 35 -13.60 -1.90 0.77
CA LYS A 35 -13.70 -3.35 0.57
C LYS A 35 -12.34 -3.91 0.17
N THR A 36 -12.00 -5.07 0.73
CA THR A 36 -10.76 -5.79 0.40
C THR A 36 -10.77 -6.23 -1.06
N LEU A 37 -9.71 -5.90 -1.77
CA LEU A 37 -9.44 -6.38 -3.13
C LEU A 37 -8.37 -7.47 -3.13
N ARG A 38 -7.30 -7.27 -2.34
CA ARG A 38 -6.14 -8.16 -2.29
C ARG A 38 -5.39 -8.03 -0.97
N THR A 39 -4.89 -9.15 -0.46
CA THR A 39 -3.94 -9.22 0.67
C THR A 39 -2.53 -9.52 0.12
N PHE A 40 -1.48 -9.05 0.79
CA PHE A 40 -0.08 -9.19 0.34
C PHE A 40 0.80 -9.95 1.32
#